data_AF-A0A8C9WGU2-F1
#
_entry.id   AF-A0A8C9WGU2-F1
#
_cell.length_a   1.000
_cell.length_b   1.000
_cell.length_c   1.000
_cell.angle_alpha   90.00
_cell.angle_beta   90.00
_cell.angle_gamma   90.00
#
_symmetry.space_group_name_H-M   'P 1'
#
loop_
_entity.id
_entity.type
_entity.pdbx_description
1 polymer ?
#
loop_
_entity_poly.entity_id
_entity_poly.type
_entity_poly.pdbx_seq_one_letter_code
_entity_poly.pdbx_strand_id
1 'polypeptide(L)' 'MSILKIHAREILDSRGNPTVEVDLYTAKGLFRAAVPSGASTGIHEALELRDGDKTRYLGKGHRTGNRLPLLE' A
#
# COMPACT_ATOMS: atom_id res chain seq x y z
N MET A 1 -13.13 21.61 1.78
CA MET A 1 -12.83 20.54 2.76
C MET A 1 -11.40 20.07 2.50
N SER A 2 -10.50 20.18 3.48
CA SER A 2 -9.07 19.84 3.30
C SER A 2 -8.70 18.52 3.96
N ILE A 3 -7.66 17.88 3.41
CA ILE A 3 -7.01 16.71 4.02
C ILE A 3 -6.09 17.22 5.13
N LEU A 4 -6.23 16.66 6.33
CA LEU A 4 -5.41 17.06 7.49
C LEU A 4 -4.20 16.15 7.66
N LYS A 5 -4.39 14.84 7.50
CA LYS A 5 -3.33 13.84 7.66
C LYS A 5 -3.67 12.59 6.87
N ILE A 6 -2.64 11.96 6.33
CA ILE A 6 -2.69 10.64 5.73
C ILE A 6 -1.71 9.76 6.48
N HIS A 7 -2.13 8.57 6.87
CA HIS A 7 -1.27 7.57 7.48
C HIS A 7 -1.50 6.22 6.80
N ALA A 8 -0.43 5.61 6.29
CA ALA A 8 -0.48 4.30 5.67
C ALA A 8 0.22 3.25 6.53
N ARG A 9 -0.31 2.04 6.52
CA ARG A 9 0.25 0.88 7.22
C ARG A 9 0.13 -0.37 6.36
N GLU A 10 0.98 -1.34 6.65
CA GLU A 10 0.95 -2.66 6.02
C GLU A 10 0.08 -3.59 6.87
N ILE A 11 -0.95 -4.19 6.26
CA ILE A 11 -1.85 -5.19 6.84
C ILE A 11 -1.80 -6.48 6.01
N LEU A 12 -2.48 -7.54 6.45
CA LEU A 12 -2.56 -8.80 5.70
C LEU A 12 -3.91 -8.94 5.00
N ASP A 13 -3.88 -9.41 3.76
CA ASP A 13 -5.06 -9.79 2.99
C ASP A 13 -5.62 -11.15 3.42
N SER A 14 -6.72 -11.58 2.81
CA SER A 14 -7.36 -12.89 3.08
C SER A 14 -6.50 -14.11 2.73
N ARG A 15 -5.43 -13.93 1.95
CA ARG A 15 -4.46 -14.96 1.55
C ARG A 15 -3.16 -14.88 2.37
N GLY A 16 -3.10 -14.01 3.37
CA GLY A 16 -1.92 -13.79 4.21
C GLY A 16 -0.79 -13.02 3.51
N ASN A 17 -1.02 -12.42 2.34
CA ASN A 17 -0.04 -11.54 1.72
C ASN A 17 -0.18 -10.12 2.29
N PRO A 18 0.92 -9.37 2.43
CA PRO A 18 0.86 -7.96 2.77
C PRO A 18 0.03 -7.16 1.74
N THR A 19 -0.68 -6.16 2.24
CA THR A 19 -1.34 -5.11 1.46
C THR A 19 -1.34 -3.78 2.24
N VAL A 20 -1.71 -2.68 1.58
CA VAL A 20 -1.71 -1.33 2.15
C VAL A 20 -3.10 -0.96 2.66
N GLU A 21 -3.14 -0.43 3.88
CA GLU A 21 -4.30 0.26 4.47
C GLU A 21 -3.95 1.72 4.73
N VAL A 22 -4.89 2.62 4.43
CA VAL A 22 -4.73 4.05 4.61
C VAL A 22 -5.82 4.61 5.53
N ASP A 23 -5.39 5.35 6.54
CA ASP A 23 -6.22 6.25 7.34
C ASP A 23 -6.12 7.68 6.79
N LEU A 24 -7.26 8.26 6.45
CA LEU A 24 -7.41 9.65 6.04
C LEU A 24 -8.13 10.44 7.15
N TYR A 25 -7.48 11.47 7.64
CA TYR A 25 -8.03 12.38 8.66
C TYR A 25 -8.48 13.67 7.99
N THR A 26 -9.73 14.04 8.26
CA THR A 26 -10.32 15.32 7.83
C THR A 26 -11.05 15.96 9.01
N ALA A 27 -11.51 17.20 8.86
CA ALA A 27 -12.33 17.85 9.89
C ALA A 27 -13.67 17.12 10.18
N LYS A 28 -14.09 16.18 9.32
CA LYS A 28 -15.27 15.33 9.52
C LYS A 28 -14.98 14.02 10.28
N GLY A 29 -13.71 13.69 10.48
CA GLY A 29 -13.29 12.46 11.16
C GLY A 29 -12.31 11.61 10.35
N LEU A 30 -12.22 10.34 10.74
CA LEU A 30 -11.31 9.33 10.18
C LEU A 30 -12.04 8.48 9.14
N PHE A 31 -11.40 8.31 7.98
CA PHE A 31 -11.84 7.42 6.90
C PHE A 31 -10.74 6.38 6.66
N ARG A 32 -11.11 5.11 6.55
CA ARG A 32 -10.17 4.00 6.36
C ARG A 32 -10.49 3.23 5.09
N ALA A 33 -9.46 2.91 4.32
CA ALA A 33 -9.58 2.06 3.15
C ALA A 33 -8.38 1.11 3.05
N ALA A 34 -8.65 -0.14 2.65
CA ALA A 34 -7.64 -1.15 2.37
C ALA A 34 -7.65 -1.51 0.89
N VAL A 35 -6.46 -1.68 0.30
CA VAL A 35 -6.31 -2.05 -1.10
C VAL A 35 -6.39 -3.59 -1.21
N PRO A 36 -7.22 -4.15 -2.11
CA PRO A 36 -7.21 -5.59 -2.36
C PRO A 36 -5.91 -5.98 -3.09
N SER A 37 -5.36 -7.15 -2.78
CA SER A 37 -4.16 -7.63 -3.49
C SER A 37 -4.52 -8.15 -4.88
N GLY A 38 -3.82 -7.63 -5.89
CA GLY A 38 -3.95 -8.10 -7.26
C GLY A 38 -3.45 -9.55 -7.38
N ALA A 39 -4.13 -10.34 -8.19
CA ALA A 39 -3.60 -11.63 -8.69
C ALA A 39 -3.54 -11.67 -10.22
N SER A 40 -4.07 -10.63 -10.88
CA SER A 40 -4.19 -10.57 -12.32
C SER A 40 -2.88 -10.10 -12.96
N THR A 41 -2.58 -10.65 -14.14
CA THR A 41 -1.35 -10.41 -14.91
C THR A 41 -1.65 -9.66 -16.21
N GLY A 42 -2.70 -8.82 -16.20
CA GLY A 42 -3.08 -8.04 -17.36
C GLY A 42 -1.98 -7.04 -17.74
N ILE A 43 -1.55 -7.07 -19.00
CA ILE A 43 -0.44 -6.23 -19.51
C ILE A 43 -0.73 -4.71 -19.47
N HIS A 44 -1.98 -4.32 -19.26
CA HIS A 44 -2.43 -2.92 -19.18
C HIS A 44 -3.00 -2.56 -17.80
N GLU A 45 -2.83 -3.43 -16.80
CA GLU A 45 -3.28 -3.15 -15.44
C GLU A 45 -2.29 -2.23 -14.71
N ALA A 46 -2.82 -1.42 -13.79
CA ALA A 46 -1.98 -0.63 -12.90
C ALA A 46 -1.18 -1.57 -11.99
N LEU A 47 0.15 -1.47 -12.03
CA LEU A 47 1.05 -2.33 -11.26
C LEU A 47 1.10 -1.87 -9.80
N GLU A 48 0.88 -2.82 -8.89
CA GLU A 48 1.11 -2.62 -7.46
C GLU A 48 2.62 -2.67 -7.16
N LEU A 49 3.10 -1.72 -6.35
CA LEU A 49 4.51 -1.68 -5.95
C LEU A 49 4.77 -2.63 -4.80
N ARG A 50 5.64 -3.62 -5.00
CA ARG A 50 6.07 -4.58 -3.98
C ARG A 50 7.54 -4.32 -3.60
N ASP A 51 7.91 -4.68 -2.37
CA ASP A 51 9.25 -4.46 -1.83
C ASP A 51 10.31 -5.39 -2.42
N GLY A 52 9.91 -6.58 -2.91
CA GLY A 52 10.81 -7.54 -3.58
C GLY A 52 11.83 -8.20 -2.64
N ASP A 53 11.78 -7.89 -1.35
CA ASP A 53 12.66 -8.47 -0.34
C ASP A 53 12.25 -9.90 -0.03
N LYS A 54 12.96 -10.88 -0.61
CA LYS A 54 12.65 -12.30 -0.42
C LYS A 54 12.73 -12.77 1.05
N THR A 55 13.41 -12.02 1.91
CA THR A 55 13.50 -12.34 3.35
C THR A 55 12.23 -11.95 4.11
N ARG A 56 11.36 -11.12 3.52
CA ARG A 56 10.11 -10.65 4.12
C ARG A 56 8.92 -10.98 3.23
N TYR A 57 7.97 -11.73 3.77
CA TYR A 57 6.74 -12.10 3.06
C TYR A 57 6.98 -12.65 1.63
N LEU A 58 8.10 -13.36 1.43
CA LEU A 58 8.50 -13.93 0.13
C LEU A 58 8.63 -12.87 -1.00
N GLY A 59 8.99 -11.63 -0.67
CA GLY A 59 9.12 -10.52 -1.63
C GLY A 59 7.80 -9.84 -1.99
N LYS A 60 6.72 -10.13 -1.24
CA LYS A 60 5.38 -9.57 -1.46
C LYS A 60 5.03 -8.43 -0.50
N GLY A 61 5.98 -7.92 0.28
CA GLY A 61 5.71 -6.81 1.18
C GLY A 61 5.47 -5.50 0.42
N HIS A 62 4.91 -4.53 1.12
CA HIS A 62 4.63 -3.19 0.61
C HIS A 62 5.34 -2.09 1.43
N ARG A 63 6.26 -2.46 2.30
CA ARG A 63 7.15 -1.48 2.95
C ARG A 63 8.24 -1.08 1.97
N THR A 64 8.01 0.00 1.23
CA THR A 64 9.07 0.69 0.51
C THR A 64 9.97 1.39 1.52
N GLY A 65 10.99 0.67 2.01
CA GLY A 65 12.14 1.25 2.73
C GLY A 65 13.07 2.06 1.82
N ASN A 66 12.90 1.94 0.51
CA ASN A 66 13.56 2.81 -0.45
C ASN A 66 12.70 4.04 -0.64
N ARG A 67 13.18 5.13 -0.04
CA ARG A 67 13.01 6.50 -0.51
C ARG A 67 12.75 6.44 -2.01
N LEU A 68 11.52 6.73 -2.44
CA LEU A 68 11.28 7.13 -3.82
C LEU A 68 12.42 8.11 -4.13
N PRO A 69 13.22 7.93 -5.19
CA PRO A 69 13.90 9.07 -5.73
C PRO A 69 12.75 10.03 -6.04
N LEU A 70 12.58 11.02 -5.18
CA LEU A 70 11.94 12.25 -5.59
C LEU A 70 12.72 12.59 -6.86
N LEU A 71 12.07 12.41 -8.00
CA LEU A 71 12.51 13.00 -9.25
C LEU A 71 12.77 14.46 -8.90
N GLU A 72 14.04 14.85 -8.88
CA GLU A 72 14.41 16.25 -9.12
C GLU A 72 13.87 16.65 -10.51
#